data_AF-A0A369XY79-F1
#
_entry.id   AF-A0A369XY79-F1
#
_cell.length_a   1.000
_cell.length_b   1.000
_cell.length_c   1.000
_cell.angle_alpha   90.00
_cell.angle_beta   90.00
_cell.angle_gamma   90.00
#
_symmetry.space_group_name_H-M   'P 1'
#
loop_
_entity.id
_entity.type
_entity.pdbx_description
1 polymer ?
#
loop_
_entity_poly.entity_id
_entity_poly.type
_entity_poly.pdbx_seq_one_letter_code
_entity_poly.pdbx_strand_id
1 'polypeptide(L)'
;MIKDSKIYILLGCLGLLFWLNPYLKKDEDVLVKSGYRGTDGMSQNTLLLRTMGMKKAGTAFIWVDQVLTVGEGGTPDLTIEKIKDNSDEMAYLDPYFVTNYNFSGSILALVKIYKRFDLASEIYEKGIEYNPDDLVLKNYFAGMMAASKNNMEGLMVNFERVVNETRDDLLTSIVAYLYEKQYKKLGDKKDLEKAVKYWKILENSKDEKYREIGKRKINNYQLGINN
;
A
#
# COMPACT_ATOMS: atom_id res chain seq x y z
N MET A 1 -15.08 38.21 21.72
CA MET A 1 -16.30 37.66 21.08
C MET A 1 -16.00 37.13 19.68
N ILE A 2 -14.97 36.28 19.53
CA ILE A 2 -14.51 35.71 18.24
C ILE A 2 -14.17 34.23 18.47
N LYS A 3 -15.16 33.41 18.80
CA LYS A 3 -14.97 31.95 18.94
C LYS A 3 -15.94 31.12 18.10
N ASP A 4 -17.04 31.69 17.63
CA ASP A 4 -18.10 30.92 16.95
C ASP A 4 -18.15 31.12 15.43
N SER A 5 -17.50 32.15 14.88
CA SER A 5 -17.55 32.43 13.43
C SER A 5 -16.97 31.31 12.56
N LYS A 6 -15.95 30.60 13.04
CA LYS A 6 -15.37 29.45 12.34
C LYS A 6 -16.33 28.27 12.27
N ILE A 7 -17.16 28.06 13.31
CA ILE A 7 -18.17 27.00 13.34
C ILE A 7 -19.31 27.35 12.39
N TYR A 8 -19.77 28.60 12.33
CA TYR A 8 -20.80 29.03 11.38
C TYR A 8 -20.32 29.00 9.92
N ILE A 9 -19.05 29.31 9.66
CA ILE A 9 -18.45 29.14 8.33
C ILE A 9 -18.42 27.64 7.98
N LEU A 10 -18.01 26.78 8.90
CA LEU A 10 -17.95 25.33 8.68
C LEU A 10 -19.36 24.74 8.43
N LEU A 11 -20.35 25.15 9.22
CA LEU A 11 -21.75 24.75 9.06
C LEU A 11 -22.37 25.35 7.80
N GLY A 12 -21.99 26.56 7.41
CA GLY A 12 -22.40 27.19 6.15
C GLY A 12 -21.82 26.46 4.94
N CYS A 13 -20.54 26.05 5.00
CA CYS A 13 -19.94 25.18 4.01
C CYS A 13 -20.65 23.83 3.95
N LEU A 14 -20.90 23.16 5.08
CA LEU A 14 -21.66 21.91 5.14
C LEU A 14 -23.09 22.03 4.59
N GLY A 15 -23.78 23.13 4.87
CA GLY A 15 -25.11 23.42 4.33
C GLY A 15 -25.11 23.64 2.82
N LEU A 16 -24.10 24.35 2.29
CA LEU A 16 -23.86 24.50 0.86
C LEU A 16 -23.59 23.15 0.17
N LEU A 17 -22.82 22.27 0.81
CA LEU A 17 -22.53 20.93 0.30
C LEU A 17 -23.79 20.06 0.19
N PHE A 18 -24.65 20.09 1.21
CA PHE A 18 -25.93 19.39 1.17
C PHE A 18 -26.89 19.95 0.10
N TRP A 19 -26.89 21.27 -0.10
CA TRP A 19 -27.73 21.93 -1.10
C TRP A 19 -27.27 21.68 -2.54
N LEU A 20 -25.96 21.56 -2.78
CA LEU A 20 -25.40 21.28 -4.10
C LEU A 20 -25.54 19.80 -4.52
N ASN A 21 -25.77 18.89 -3.58
CA ASN A 21 -25.89 17.43 -3.80
C ASN A 21 -26.72 17.01 -5.05
N PRO A 22 -27.91 17.57 -5.32
CA PRO A 22 -28.69 17.21 -6.51
C PRO A 22 -28.06 17.67 -7.83
N TYR A 23 -27.30 18.77 -7.81
CA TYR A 23 -26.60 19.33 -8.98
C TYR A 23 -25.32 18.55 -9.29
N LEU A 24 -24.63 18.09 -8.25
CA LEU A 24 -23.40 17.29 -8.37
C LEU A 24 -23.64 15.95 -9.09
N LYS A 25 -24.83 15.35 -8.95
CA LYS A 25 -25.24 14.16 -9.70
C LYS A 25 -25.26 14.34 -11.22
N LYS A 26 -25.48 15.56 -11.71
CA LYS A 26 -25.55 15.84 -13.15
C LYS A 26 -24.16 16.06 -13.76
N ASP A 27 -23.23 16.61 -12.98
CA ASP A 27 -21.83 16.77 -13.36
C ASP A 27 -21.02 15.46 -13.21
N GLU A 28 -21.58 14.48 -12.51
CA GLU A 28 -21.08 13.11 -12.32
C GLU A 28 -20.77 12.42 -13.66
N ASP A 29 -21.73 12.41 -14.61
CA ASP A 29 -21.59 11.76 -15.93
C ASP A 29 -20.46 12.34 -16.79
N VAL A 30 -20.13 13.62 -16.58
CA VAL A 30 -19.06 14.33 -17.31
C VAL A 30 -17.69 14.08 -16.67
N LEU A 31 -17.63 14.01 -15.34
CA LEU A 31 -16.40 13.73 -14.56
C LEU A 31 -16.00 12.23 -14.56
N VAL A 32 -16.93 11.33 -14.87
CA VAL A 32 -16.68 9.89 -15.06
C VAL A 32 -15.98 9.62 -16.41
N LYS A 33 -16.19 10.47 -17.42
CA LYS A 33 -15.60 10.28 -18.77
C LYS A 33 -14.08 10.53 -18.85
N SER A 34 -13.49 11.25 -17.90
CA SER A 34 -12.04 11.54 -17.83
C SER A 34 -11.39 11.12 -16.51
N GLY A 35 -11.96 10.12 -15.81
CA GLY A 35 -11.42 9.58 -14.56
C GLY A 35 -11.86 8.15 -14.30
N TYR A 36 -11.71 7.66 -13.06
CA TYR A 36 -12.14 6.33 -12.61
C TYR A 36 -13.55 6.00 -13.12
N ARG A 37 -13.70 4.82 -13.75
CA ARG A 37 -14.84 4.38 -14.58
C ARG A 37 -15.86 3.51 -13.83
N GLY A 38 -15.57 3.10 -12.60
CA GLY A 38 -16.45 2.28 -11.76
C GLY A 38 -17.20 3.08 -10.69
N THR A 39 -18.11 2.41 -9.98
CA THR A 39 -18.86 2.96 -8.83
C THR A 39 -18.34 2.47 -7.48
N ASP A 40 -17.40 1.52 -7.44
CA ASP A 40 -16.81 1.09 -6.17
C ASP A 40 -16.12 2.27 -5.48
N GLY A 41 -16.31 2.41 -4.17
CA GLY A 41 -15.76 3.53 -3.39
C GLY A 41 -16.56 4.84 -3.52
N MET A 42 -17.70 4.80 -4.19
CA MET A 42 -18.60 5.95 -4.35
C MET A 42 -19.54 6.08 -3.16
N SER A 43 -19.06 6.69 -2.07
CA SER A 43 -19.88 7.18 -0.97
C SER A 43 -20.34 8.62 -1.23
N GLN A 44 -21.32 9.11 -0.47
CA GLN A 44 -21.75 10.51 -0.57
C GLN A 44 -20.58 11.48 -0.34
N ASN A 45 -19.67 11.14 0.58
CA ASN A 45 -18.50 11.94 0.91
C ASN A 45 -17.47 11.94 -0.23
N THR A 46 -17.18 10.79 -0.83
CA THR A 46 -16.19 10.72 -1.93
C THR A 46 -16.73 11.37 -3.20
N LEU A 47 -18.02 11.24 -3.50
CA LEU A 47 -18.66 11.98 -4.60
C LEU A 47 -18.52 13.50 -4.39
N LEU A 48 -18.84 13.98 -3.19
CA LEU A 48 -18.71 15.40 -2.86
C LEU A 48 -17.27 15.90 -3.03
N LEU A 49 -16.29 15.20 -2.44
CA LEU A 49 -14.87 15.54 -2.58
C LEU A 49 -14.43 15.56 -4.05
N ARG A 50 -14.88 14.58 -4.85
CA ARG A 50 -14.58 14.50 -6.28
C ARG A 50 -15.13 15.69 -7.05
N THR A 51 -16.38 16.07 -6.79
CA THR A 51 -17.07 17.18 -7.45
C THR A 51 -16.52 18.56 -7.07
N MET A 52 -16.02 18.72 -5.85
CA MET A 52 -15.35 19.95 -5.40
C MET A 52 -13.91 20.07 -5.91
N GLY A 53 -13.40 19.09 -6.66
CA GLY A 53 -11.99 19.05 -7.09
C GLY A 53 -11.01 18.73 -5.97
N MET A 54 -11.48 18.27 -4.80
CA MET A 54 -10.67 17.94 -3.62
C MET A 54 -10.14 16.49 -3.63
N LYS A 55 -10.05 15.85 -4.79
CA LYS A 55 -9.68 14.43 -4.98
C LYS A 55 -8.42 14.03 -4.21
N LYS A 56 -7.33 14.78 -4.38
CA LYS A 56 -6.03 14.51 -3.73
C LYS A 56 -6.08 14.69 -2.22
N ALA A 57 -6.75 15.74 -1.74
CA ALA A 57 -6.90 16.00 -0.31
C ALA A 57 -7.75 14.92 0.35
N GLY A 58 -8.87 14.54 -0.27
CA GLY A 58 -9.72 13.43 0.17
C GLY A 58 -8.94 12.12 0.23
N THR A 59 -8.21 11.79 -0.84
CA THR A 59 -7.35 10.60 -0.90
C THR A 59 -6.31 10.60 0.22
N ALA A 60 -5.68 11.74 0.52
CA ALA A 60 -4.71 11.84 1.60
C ALA A 60 -5.33 11.61 2.99
N PHE A 61 -6.55 12.10 3.25
CA PHE A 61 -7.24 11.84 4.52
C PHE A 61 -7.61 10.37 4.68
N ILE A 62 -8.15 9.76 3.61
CA ILE A 62 -8.48 8.32 3.62
C ILE A 62 -7.22 7.48 3.77
N TRP A 63 -6.10 7.88 3.14
CA TRP A 63 -4.80 7.24 3.32
C TRP A 63 -4.33 7.26 4.79
N VAL A 64 -4.51 8.38 5.49
CA VAL A 64 -4.18 8.47 6.92
C VAL A 64 -5.08 7.52 7.73
N ASP A 65 -6.39 7.49 7.47
CA ASP A 65 -7.31 6.56 8.13
C ASP A 65 -6.97 5.09 7.82
N GLN A 66 -6.54 4.80 6.59
CA GLN A 66 -6.08 3.47 6.16
C GLN A 66 -4.86 3.01 6.97
N VAL A 67 -3.87 3.88 7.15
CA VAL A 67 -2.67 3.57 7.96
C VAL A 67 -3.04 3.37 9.44
N LEU A 68 -3.92 4.22 9.99
CA LEU A 68 -4.40 4.07 11.37
C LEU A 68 -5.18 2.77 11.57
N THR A 69 -6.08 2.44 10.65
CA THR A 69 -6.88 1.20 10.66
C THR A 69 -6.00 -0.05 10.71
N VAL A 70 -4.91 -0.06 9.94
CA VAL A 70 -3.94 -1.18 9.94
C VAL A 70 -3.12 -1.20 11.23
N GLY A 71 -2.76 -0.02 11.77
CA GLY A 71 -1.93 0.11 12.97
C GLY A 71 -2.66 -0.17 14.29
N GLU A 72 -3.90 0.29 14.44
CA GLU A 72 -4.76 0.04 15.61
C GLU A 72 -5.18 -1.44 15.69
N GLY A 73 -5.38 -2.06 14.53
CA GLY A 73 -5.91 -3.41 14.43
C GLY A 73 -7.39 -3.46 14.81
N GLY A 74 -7.85 -4.62 15.25
CA GLY A 74 -9.25 -4.85 15.58
C GLY A 74 -9.67 -6.28 15.28
N THR A 75 -10.98 -6.52 15.20
CA THR A 75 -11.49 -7.79 14.70
C THR A 75 -11.11 -7.92 13.22
N PRO A 76 -10.45 -9.03 12.80
CA PRO A 76 -9.95 -9.16 11.44
C PRO A 76 -10.97 -8.85 10.35
N ASP A 77 -12.22 -9.29 10.51
CA ASP A 77 -13.27 -9.10 9.50
C ASP A 77 -13.59 -7.62 9.27
N LEU A 78 -13.84 -6.85 10.35
CA LEU A 78 -14.08 -5.41 10.25
C LEU A 78 -12.87 -4.65 9.71
N THR A 79 -11.65 -5.06 10.09
CA THR A 79 -10.43 -4.42 9.59
C THR A 79 -10.24 -4.69 8.10
N ILE A 80 -10.50 -5.91 7.63
CA ILE A 80 -10.44 -6.28 6.21
C ILE A 80 -11.45 -5.46 5.40
N GLU A 81 -12.70 -5.38 5.86
CA GLU A 81 -13.76 -4.59 5.22
C GLU A 81 -13.34 -3.13 5.10
N LYS A 82 -12.90 -2.52 6.21
CA LYS A 82 -12.45 -1.13 6.21
C LYS A 82 -11.22 -0.87 5.32
N ILE A 83 -10.28 -1.81 5.24
CA ILE A 83 -9.15 -1.71 4.28
C ILE A 83 -9.66 -1.70 2.85
N LYS A 84 -10.62 -2.58 2.51
CA LYS A 84 -11.17 -2.67 1.16
C LYS A 84 -11.95 -1.41 0.81
N ASP A 85 -12.82 -0.95 1.70
CA ASP A 85 -13.63 0.26 1.51
C ASP A 85 -12.75 1.48 1.29
N ASN A 86 -11.78 1.72 2.19
CA ASN A 86 -10.84 2.84 2.05
C ASN A 86 -10.04 2.73 0.74
N SER A 87 -9.65 1.52 0.33
CA SER A 87 -8.95 1.31 -0.93
C SER A 87 -9.82 1.67 -2.14
N ASP A 88 -11.08 1.27 -2.14
CA ASP A 88 -12.01 1.62 -3.21
C ASP A 88 -12.31 3.12 -3.22
N GLU A 89 -12.52 3.75 -2.05
CA GLU A 89 -12.75 5.19 -1.95
C GLU A 89 -11.56 6.01 -2.46
N MET A 90 -10.33 5.61 -2.13
CA MET A 90 -9.11 6.22 -2.68
C MET A 90 -9.02 6.02 -4.20
N ALA A 91 -9.33 4.82 -4.72
CA ALA A 91 -9.33 4.57 -6.16
C ALA A 91 -10.40 5.41 -6.89
N TYR A 92 -11.56 5.60 -6.28
CA TYR A 92 -12.61 6.46 -6.80
C TYR A 92 -12.18 7.93 -6.84
N LEU A 93 -11.45 8.42 -5.83
CA LEU A 93 -10.97 9.80 -5.81
C LEU A 93 -9.78 10.01 -6.74
N ASP A 94 -8.77 9.15 -6.66
CA ASP A 94 -7.51 9.24 -7.39
C ASP A 94 -7.03 7.84 -7.81
N PRO A 95 -7.46 7.33 -8.99
CA PRO A 95 -7.07 6.01 -9.45
C PRO A 95 -5.59 5.89 -9.85
N TYR A 96 -4.86 7.01 -9.87
CA TYR A 96 -3.42 7.04 -10.17
C TYR A 96 -2.57 7.05 -8.90
N PHE A 97 -3.21 7.01 -7.71
CA PHE A 97 -2.50 6.93 -6.44
C PHE A 97 -2.01 5.50 -6.16
N VAL A 98 -0.91 5.12 -6.81
CA VAL A 98 -0.34 3.75 -6.79
C VAL A 98 -0.09 3.21 -5.37
N THR A 99 0.24 4.09 -4.42
CA THR A 99 0.46 3.73 -3.01
C THR A 99 -0.75 3.02 -2.40
N ASN A 100 -1.98 3.41 -2.76
CA ASN A 100 -3.21 2.72 -2.32
C ASN A 100 -3.13 1.22 -2.64
N TYR A 101 -2.92 0.89 -3.91
CA TYR A 101 -2.96 -0.50 -4.37
C TYR A 101 -1.83 -1.34 -3.77
N ASN A 102 -0.61 -0.81 -3.76
CA ASN A 102 0.54 -1.50 -3.17
C ASN A 102 0.35 -1.74 -1.68
N PHE A 103 -0.11 -0.74 -0.93
CA PHE A 103 -0.28 -0.87 0.51
C PHE A 103 -1.46 -1.77 0.87
N SER A 104 -2.66 -1.44 0.41
CA SER A 104 -3.89 -2.17 0.78
C SER A 104 -3.83 -3.61 0.29
N GLY A 105 -3.38 -3.84 -0.94
CA GLY A 105 -3.19 -5.18 -1.48
C GLY A 105 -2.13 -5.99 -0.72
N SER A 106 -0.98 -5.40 -0.37
CA SER A 106 0.05 -6.09 0.41
C SER A 106 -0.40 -6.42 1.82
N ILE A 107 -1.12 -5.51 2.49
CA ILE A 107 -1.64 -5.75 3.84
C ILE A 107 -2.62 -6.93 3.84
N LEU A 108 -3.61 -6.91 2.94
CA LEU A 108 -4.61 -7.98 2.86
C LEU A 108 -3.98 -9.34 2.53
N ALA A 109 -2.97 -9.38 1.66
CA ALA A 109 -2.31 -10.61 1.26
C ALA A 109 -1.31 -11.16 2.28
N LEU A 110 -0.44 -10.31 2.85
CA LEU A 110 0.75 -10.74 3.61
C LEU A 110 0.57 -10.73 5.11
N VAL A 111 -0.36 -9.93 5.64
CA VAL A 111 -0.63 -9.95 7.07
C VAL A 111 -1.29 -11.28 7.40
N LYS A 112 -0.64 -12.05 8.27
CA LYS A 112 -0.97 -13.45 8.57
C LYS A 112 -2.43 -13.66 9.00
N ILE A 113 -3.02 -12.68 9.67
CA ILE A 113 -4.41 -12.74 10.16
C ILE A 113 -5.45 -12.43 9.08
N TYR A 114 -5.07 -11.79 7.97
CA TYR A 114 -5.98 -11.47 6.87
C TYR A 114 -5.92 -12.50 5.76
N LYS A 115 -4.74 -12.67 5.13
CA LYS A 115 -4.51 -13.61 4.01
C LYS A 115 -5.61 -13.61 2.93
N ARG A 116 -6.19 -12.44 2.67
CA ARG A 116 -7.24 -12.22 1.67
C ARG A 116 -6.62 -11.94 0.31
N PHE A 117 -6.09 -13.00 -0.30
CA PHE A 117 -5.49 -12.93 -1.64
C PHE A 117 -6.50 -12.60 -2.73
N ASP A 118 -7.76 -12.98 -2.53
CA ASP A 118 -8.89 -12.62 -3.40
C ASP A 118 -9.07 -11.10 -3.46
N LEU A 119 -9.25 -10.45 -2.30
CA LEU A 119 -9.42 -9.00 -2.22
C LEU A 119 -8.16 -8.24 -2.63
N ALA A 120 -6.98 -8.77 -2.28
CA ALA A 120 -5.73 -8.20 -2.74
C ALA A 120 -5.63 -8.22 -4.28
N SER A 121 -6.05 -9.32 -4.94
CA SER A 121 -6.05 -9.43 -6.40
C SER A 121 -6.94 -8.36 -7.03
N GLU A 122 -8.16 -8.19 -6.53
CA GLU A 122 -9.08 -7.16 -7.01
C GLU A 122 -8.48 -5.76 -6.94
N ILE A 123 -7.83 -5.42 -5.81
CA ILE A 123 -7.17 -4.13 -5.60
C ILE A 123 -6.02 -3.94 -6.60
N TYR A 124 -5.17 -4.94 -6.79
CA TYR A 124 -4.04 -4.86 -7.71
C TYR A 124 -4.48 -4.79 -9.18
N GLU A 125 -5.47 -5.59 -9.58
CA GLU A 125 -6.03 -5.59 -10.92
C GLU A 125 -6.60 -4.22 -11.27
N LYS A 126 -7.38 -3.64 -10.35
CA LYS A 126 -7.88 -2.26 -10.45
C LYS A 126 -6.73 -1.26 -10.59
N GLY A 127 -5.70 -1.37 -9.75
CA GLY A 127 -4.54 -0.50 -9.85
C GLY A 127 -3.82 -0.58 -11.20
N ILE A 128 -3.66 -1.78 -11.74
CA ILE A 128 -3.00 -2.03 -13.03
C ILE A 128 -3.86 -1.52 -14.20
N GLU A 129 -5.19 -1.60 -14.10
CA GLU A 129 -6.11 -1.04 -15.10
C GLU A 129 -5.86 0.45 -15.33
N TYR A 130 -5.68 1.21 -14.24
CA TYR A 130 -5.44 2.66 -14.32
C TYR A 130 -3.96 3.04 -14.44
N ASN A 131 -3.05 2.17 -14.04
CA ASN A 131 -1.59 2.40 -14.05
C ASN A 131 -0.88 1.28 -14.82
N PRO A 132 -1.19 1.09 -16.12
CA PRO A 132 -0.74 -0.08 -16.87
C PRO A 132 0.76 -0.13 -17.09
N ASP A 133 1.49 0.98 -16.97
CA ASP A 133 2.94 1.03 -17.16
C ASP A 133 3.73 0.95 -15.85
N ASP A 134 3.04 0.89 -14.70
CA ASP A 134 3.71 0.81 -13.39
C ASP A 134 4.26 -0.60 -13.13
N LEU A 135 5.56 -0.77 -13.33
CA LEU A 135 6.26 -2.03 -13.11
C LEU A 135 6.35 -2.42 -11.64
N VAL A 136 6.38 -1.45 -10.72
CA VAL A 136 6.45 -1.71 -9.28
C VAL A 136 5.17 -2.37 -8.83
N LEU A 137 4.02 -1.81 -9.22
CA LEU A 137 2.69 -2.34 -8.97
C LEU A 137 2.53 -3.77 -9.52
N LYS A 138 2.95 -4.00 -10.78
CA LYS A 138 2.92 -5.34 -11.39
C LYS A 138 3.79 -6.35 -10.65
N ASN A 139 4.99 -5.95 -10.22
CA ASN A 139 5.89 -6.85 -9.47
C ASN A 139 5.34 -7.14 -8.06
N TYR A 140 4.75 -6.15 -7.36
CA TYR A 140 4.05 -6.40 -6.10
C TYR A 140 2.93 -7.42 -6.29
N PHE A 141 2.06 -7.22 -7.29
CA PHE A 141 0.97 -8.14 -7.58
C PHE A 141 1.48 -9.56 -7.90
N ALA A 142 2.46 -9.69 -8.78
CA ALA A 142 3.06 -10.98 -9.13
C ALA A 142 3.69 -11.67 -7.90
N GLY A 143 4.33 -10.91 -7.00
CA GLY A 143 4.83 -11.41 -5.74
C GLY A 143 3.70 -11.95 -4.85
N MET A 144 2.57 -11.24 -4.76
CA MET A 144 1.42 -11.68 -3.95
C MET A 144 0.77 -12.94 -4.52
N MET A 145 0.65 -13.03 -5.84
CA MET A 145 0.12 -14.22 -6.51
C MET A 145 1.07 -15.43 -6.42
N ALA A 146 2.37 -15.19 -6.29
CA ALA A 146 3.31 -16.26 -5.98
C ALA A 146 3.13 -16.72 -4.52
N ALA A 147 3.00 -15.78 -3.58
CA ALA A 147 2.76 -16.09 -2.16
C ALA A 147 1.46 -16.88 -1.94
N SER A 148 0.37 -16.54 -2.64
CA SER A 148 -0.91 -17.27 -2.55
C SER A 148 -0.81 -18.75 -2.99
N LYS A 149 0.15 -19.04 -3.89
CA LYS A 149 0.47 -20.39 -4.37
C LYS A 149 1.58 -21.07 -3.58
N ASN A 150 2.00 -20.49 -2.45
CA ASN A 150 3.18 -20.92 -1.68
C ASN A 150 4.48 -20.96 -2.51
N ASN A 151 4.55 -20.23 -3.61
CA ASN A 151 5.75 -20.09 -4.44
C ASN A 151 6.67 -19.01 -3.86
N MET A 152 7.49 -19.41 -2.89
CA MET A 152 8.41 -18.51 -2.19
C MET A 152 9.48 -17.91 -3.11
N GLU A 153 9.99 -18.69 -4.07
CA GLU A 153 10.97 -18.20 -5.05
C GLU A 153 10.37 -17.09 -5.93
N GLY A 154 9.14 -17.30 -6.43
CA GLY A 154 8.41 -16.29 -7.19
C GLY A 154 8.14 -15.01 -6.39
N LEU A 155 7.80 -15.12 -5.10
CA LEU A 155 7.66 -13.97 -4.21
C LEU A 155 8.98 -13.18 -4.13
N MET A 156 10.07 -13.89 -3.81
CA MET A 156 11.39 -13.29 -3.59
C MET A 156 11.95 -12.61 -4.85
N VAL A 157 11.80 -13.23 -6.02
CA VAL A 157 12.25 -12.64 -7.30
C VAL A 157 11.49 -11.36 -7.63
N ASN A 158 10.17 -11.34 -7.43
CA ASN A 158 9.37 -10.14 -7.71
C ASN A 158 9.63 -9.01 -6.71
N PHE A 159 9.81 -9.33 -5.43
CA PHE A 159 10.18 -8.34 -4.42
C PHE A 159 11.59 -7.79 -4.64
N GLU A 160 12.53 -8.62 -5.07
CA GLU A 160 13.87 -8.17 -5.49
C GLU A 160 13.78 -7.17 -6.65
N ARG A 161 12.89 -7.37 -7.63
CA ARG A 161 12.67 -6.39 -8.71
C ARG A 161 12.17 -5.05 -8.15
N VAL A 162 11.21 -5.06 -7.22
CA VAL A 162 10.74 -3.83 -6.59
C VAL A 162 11.86 -3.11 -5.84
N VAL A 163 12.63 -3.83 -5.03
CA VAL A 163 13.75 -3.24 -4.24
C VAL A 163 14.77 -2.56 -5.15
N ASN A 164 15.07 -3.14 -6.31
CA ASN A 164 16.02 -2.57 -7.25
C ASN A 164 15.53 -1.25 -7.88
N GLU A 165 14.21 -1.02 -7.93
CA GLU A 165 13.60 0.19 -8.50
C GLU A 165 13.33 1.28 -7.44
N THR A 166 12.87 0.92 -6.24
CA THR A 166 12.30 1.89 -5.28
C THR A 166 13.21 2.25 -4.10
N ARG A 167 14.30 1.50 -3.89
CA ARG A 167 15.17 1.61 -2.69
C ARG A 167 14.36 1.72 -1.38
N ASP A 168 13.37 0.83 -1.21
CA ASP A 168 12.57 0.70 0.01
C ASP A 168 13.32 -0.13 1.06
N ASP A 169 13.74 0.49 2.17
CA ASP A 169 14.52 -0.18 3.22
C ASP A 169 13.71 -1.27 3.96
N LEU A 170 12.39 -1.08 4.12
CA LEU A 170 11.53 -2.08 4.75
C LEU A 170 11.45 -3.33 3.87
N LEU A 171 11.11 -3.17 2.59
CA LEU A 171 11.03 -4.27 1.66
C LEU A 171 12.40 -4.94 1.46
N THR A 172 13.47 -4.15 1.39
CA THR A 172 14.84 -4.68 1.33
C THR A 172 15.13 -5.58 2.52
N SER A 173 14.71 -5.18 3.74
CA SER A 173 14.90 -6.00 4.94
C SER A 173 14.07 -7.29 4.92
N ILE A 174 12.87 -7.25 4.34
CA ILE A 174 12.02 -8.42 4.13
C ILE A 174 12.69 -9.38 3.14
N VAL A 175 13.15 -8.88 1.99
CA VAL A 175 13.86 -9.69 0.98
C VAL A 175 15.11 -10.34 1.57
N ALA A 176 15.92 -9.58 2.30
CA ALA A 176 17.11 -10.10 2.98
C ALA A 176 16.76 -11.22 3.97
N TYR A 177 15.69 -11.04 4.76
CA TYR A 177 15.20 -12.04 5.70
C TYR A 177 14.67 -13.30 5.02
N LEU A 178 13.95 -13.16 3.91
CA LEU A 178 13.42 -14.30 3.14
C LEU A 178 14.56 -15.16 2.58
N TYR A 179 15.58 -14.55 1.98
CA TYR A 179 16.78 -15.26 1.53
C TYR A 179 17.53 -15.93 2.69
N GLU A 180 17.72 -15.24 3.82
CA GLU A 180 18.37 -15.82 5.00
C GLU A 180 17.59 -17.05 5.53
N LYS A 181 16.26 -16.96 5.56
CA LYS A 181 15.39 -18.06 5.99
C LYS A 181 15.48 -19.25 5.03
N GLN A 182 15.50 -18.98 3.73
CA GLN A 182 15.65 -20.02 2.70
C GLN A 182 17.00 -20.72 2.81
N TYR A 183 18.09 -19.95 2.96
CA TYR A 183 19.43 -20.50 3.20
C TYR A 183 19.47 -21.41 4.42
N LYS A 184 18.90 -20.98 5.56
CA LYS A 184 18.84 -21.82 6.78
C LYS A 184 18.06 -23.12 6.57
N LYS A 185 17.13 -23.14 5.63
CA LYS A 185 16.30 -24.32 5.33
C LYS A 185 17.00 -25.27 4.35
N LEU A 186 17.66 -24.76 3.32
CA LEU A 186 18.17 -25.56 2.20
C LEU A 186 19.70 -25.65 2.13
N GLY A 187 20.41 -24.73 2.74
CA GLY A 187 21.87 -24.64 2.70
C GLY A 187 22.46 -24.10 1.40
N ASP A 188 21.65 -23.55 0.49
CA ASP A 188 22.15 -23.01 -0.78
C ASP A 188 22.92 -21.69 -0.58
N LYS A 189 24.21 -21.70 -0.92
CA LYS A 189 25.09 -20.54 -0.79
C LYS A 189 24.60 -19.33 -1.61
N LYS A 190 23.89 -19.54 -2.71
CA LYS A 190 23.33 -18.45 -3.52
C LYS A 190 22.31 -17.63 -2.73
N ASP A 191 21.51 -18.27 -1.89
CA ASP A 191 20.56 -17.58 -1.02
C ASP A 191 21.28 -16.80 0.08
N LEU A 192 22.36 -17.36 0.64
CA LEU A 192 23.20 -16.63 1.60
C LEU A 192 23.83 -15.39 0.96
N GLU A 193 24.40 -15.52 -0.24
CA GLU A 193 24.99 -14.39 -0.98
C GLU A 193 23.98 -13.27 -1.22
N LYS A 194 22.75 -13.63 -1.62
CA LYS A 194 21.67 -12.66 -1.78
C LYS A 194 21.25 -12.02 -0.46
N ALA A 195 21.12 -12.79 0.62
CA ALA A 195 20.81 -12.24 1.94
C ALA A 195 21.87 -11.21 2.37
N VAL A 196 23.15 -11.56 2.25
CA VAL A 196 24.28 -10.69 2.58
C VAL A 196 24.28 -9.43 1.70
N LYS A 197 24.03 -9.56 0.38
CA LYS A 197 23.89 -8.42 -0.54
C LYS A 197 22.86 -7.41 0.00
N TYR A 198 21.66 -7.87 0.35
CA TYR A 198 20.60 -6.96 0.82
C TYR A 198 20.86 -6.41 2.23
N TRP A 199 21.47 -7.18 3.13
CA TRP A 199 21.90 -6.64 4.42
C TRP A 199 22.98 -5.55 4.28
N LYS A 200 23.87 -5.67 3.29
CA LYS A 200 24.90 -4.66 3.00
C LYS A 200 24.32 -3.39 2.37
N ILE A 201 23.25 -3.51 1.58
CA ILE A 201 22.48 -2.34 1.13
C ILE A 201 21.93 -1.59 2.36
N LEU A 202 21.33 -2.33 3.31
CA LEU A 202 20.76 -1.74 4.52
C LEU A 202 21.79 -1.15 5.48
N GLU A 203 23.01 -1.70 5.55
CA GLU A 203 24.13 -1.09 6.29
C GLU A 203 24.41 0.36 5.86
N ASN A 204 24.07 0.72 4.62
CA ASN A 204 24.20 2.07 4.06
C ASN A 204 22.85 2.82 4.01
N SER A 205 21.86 2.36 4.76
CA SER A 205 20.56 3.02 4.91
C SER A 205 20.72 4.40 5.56
N LYS A 206 19.88 5.35 5.12
CA LYS A 206 19.75 6.67 5.78
C LYS A 206 18.97 6.56 7.08
N ASP A 207 17.99 5.67 7.13
CA ASP A 207 17.26 5.32 8.35
C ASP A 207 18.16 4.52 9.29
N GLU A 208 18.34 5.06 10.50
CA GLU A 208 19.18 4.48 11.55
C GLU A 208 18.76 3.07 11.95
N LYS A 209 17.45 2.81 12.04
CA LYS A 209 16.93 1.50 12.42
C LYS A 209 17.43 0.43 11.44
N TYR A 210 17.26 0.68 10.14
CA TYR A 210 17.67 -0.28 9.11
C TYR A 210 19.19 -0.38 8.98
N ARG A 211 19.90 0.73 9.17
CA ARG A 211 21.36 0.77 9.21
C ARG A 211 21.94 -0.11 10.31
N GLU A 212 21.44 0.02 11.52
CA GLU A 212 21.91 -0.80 12.65
C GLU A 212 21.53 -2.28 12.49
N ILE A 213 20.35 -2.57 11.91
CA ILE A 213 19.99 -3.95 11.54
C ILE A 213 20.98 -4.52 10.52
N GLY A 214 21.31 -3.77 9.47
CA GLY A 214 22.28 -4.16 8.43
C GLY A 214 23.65 -4.45 9.02
N LYS A 215 24.23 -3.51 9.77
CA LYS A 215 25.53 -3.67 10.46
C LYS A 215 25.57 -4.93 11.31
N ARG A 216 24.58 -5.11 12.19
CA ARG A 216 24.49 -6.29 13.06
C ARG A 216 24.44 -7.59 12.27
N LYS A 217 23.65 -7.63 11.19
CA LYS A 217 23.53 -8.82 10.34
C LYS A 217 24.85 -9.14 9.64
N ILE A 218 25.51 -8.14 9.04
CA ILE A 218 26.81 -8.32 8.37
C ILE A 218 27.88 -8.79 9.35
N ASN A 219 27.98 -8.20 10.54
CA ASN A 219 28.92 -8.62 11.58
C ASN A 219 28.72 -10.09 11.98
N ASN A 220 27.46 -10.53 12.12
CA ASN A 220 27.16 -11.93 12.45
C ASN A 220 27.64 -12.90 11.37
N TYR A 221 27.52 -12.54 10.09
CA TYR A 221 28.04 -13.39 9.00
C TYR A 221 29.57 -13.42 8.98
N GLN A 222 30.24 -12.30 9.26
CA GLN A 222 31.70 -12.25 9.34
C GLN A 222 32.24 -13.09 10.51
N LEU A 223 31.59 -13.03 11.68
CA LEU A 223 31.96 -13.83 12.86
C LEU A 223 31.67 -15.33 12.67
N GLY A 224 30.62 -15.68 11.92
CA GLY A 224 30.27 -17.08 11.61
C GLY A 224 31.16 -17.74 10.54
N ILE A 225 31.95 -16.97 9.79
CA ILE A 225 32.93 -17.49 8.81
C ILE A 225 34.29 -17.77 9.47
N ASN A 226 34.57 -17.15 10.62
CA ASN A 226 35.84 -17.26 11.35
C ASN A 226 35.82 -18.34 12.46
N ASN A 227 34.76 -19.13 12.56
CA ASN A 227 34.60 -20.30 13.45
C ASN A 227 34.28 -21.53 12.60
#